data_AF-A0A1D2WEC6-F1
#
_entry.id   AF-A0A1D2WEC6-F1
#
_cell.length_a   1.000
_cell.length_b   1.000
_cell.length_c   1.000
_cell.angle_alpha   90.00
_cell.angle_beta   90.00
_cell.angle_gamma   90.00
#
_symmetry.space_group_name_H-M   'P 1'
#
loop_
_entity.id
_entity.type
_entity.pdbx_description
1 polymer ?
#
loop_
_entity_poly.entity_id
_entity_poly.type
_entity_poly.pdbx_seq_one_letter_code
_entity_poly.pdbx_strand_id
1 'polypeptide(L)'
;MSNKLNEKDWDLLLRRIKDGKCTPFLGAGACSQKIPVGSQIASEWAKDYDYPMKDSDDLTRVAQFVAVITDVMTPKEMVCKKIKEKLKEVAPSYFDNPDELHRVLADLPLPVYITTNYDDFMVQALKNRGKTPIQEYCRWNKNLRKSKQTSSDYVPTPEKPLVFHLHGCYKKPESLVLTEDDYLDFFAANSMEKSLLPPSIQEALTGTSLLFLGYSITDWDFRVLFRILGEYLEISSRRTHLSVQLVPGDVSEAQIEKAQEYLDHYFGKLDIHVYWQDCCEFAKELRTRWEDFNSGIIRKDTENRRPFPIKEKTDKVSILFLAADPTDASRLRLGEEFREIQEKMKLARLRDQFTLELPQLAVRPSDISQALLDTHPQIVHFSGHGTPTGALCFENRVGGTHPITPDALAALFKQFSGQVNCVILNACYSEIQAKAIAKHIKYVIGMNQEIGDKAAIDFAIGFYQALGGGLSIEGAYELGRVQIQMNIPEHLTPTLIKEGSVVNVAAQQNED
;
A
#
# COMPACT_ATOMS: atom_id res chain seq x y z
N MET A 1 6.00 19.84 14.60
CA MET A 1 6.90 19.01 15.46
C MET A 1 7.77 18.15 14.57
N SER A 2 9.05 17.92 14.91
CA SER A 2 10.00 17.16 14.08
C SER A 2 9.52 15.71 13.87
N ASN A 3 8.95 15.42 12.69
CA ASN A 3 8.52 14.07 12.27
C ASN A 3 9.75 13.23 11.81
N LYS A 4 10.67 12.97 12.75
CA LYS A 4 11.76 11.99 12.58
C LYS A 4 11.21 10.57 12.76
N LEU A 5 11.85 9.59 12.12
CA LEU A 5 11.54 8.17 12.36
C LEU A 5 11.59 7.87 13.86
N ASN A 6 10.53 7.28 14.38
CA ASN A 6 10.54 6.79 15.75
C ASN A 6 11.33 5.47 15.85
N GLU A 7 11.70 5.06 17.06
CA GLU A 7 12.53 3.87 17.27
C GLU A 7 11.91 2.57 16.74
N LYS A 8 10.57 2.43 16.77
CA LYS A 8 9.90 1.24 16.24
C LYS A 8 10.00 1.15 14.72
N ASP A 9 9.87 2.28 14.03
CA ASP A 9 9.96 2.36 12.58
C ASP A 9 11.40 2.09 12.11
N TRP A 10 12.39 2.61 12.84
CA TRP A 10 13.80 2.28 12.63
C TRP A 10 14.08 0.79 12.80
N ASP A 11 13.63 0.19 13.90
CA ASP A 11 13.79 -1.25 14.15
C ASP A 11 13.17 -2.10 13.03
N LEU A 12 11.98 -1.71 12.56
CA LEU A 12 11.31 -2.39 11.45
C LEU A 12 12.12 -2.27 10.15
N LEU A 13 12.57 -1.06 9.80
CA LEU A 13 13.38 -0.81 8.60
C LEU A 13 14.66 -1.66 8.61
N LEU A 14 15.42 -1.64 9.70
CA LEU A 14 16.68 -2.36 9.81
C LEU A 14 16.48 -3.89 9.68
N ARG A 15 15.41 -4.44 10.28
CA ARG A 15 15.06 -5.86 10.10
C ARG A 15 14.68 -6.19 8.67
N ARG A 16 13.86 -5.35 8.02
CA ARG A 16 13.49 -5.53 6.61
C ARG A 16 14.71 -5.48 5.70
N ILE A 17 15.65 -4.58 5.97
CA ILE A 17 16.93 -4.51 5.25
C ILE A 17 17.72 -5.81 5.43
N LYS A 18 17.86 -6.29 6.68
CA LYS A 18 18.57 -7.55 6.98
C LYS A 18 17.97 -8.75 6.26
N ASP A 19 16.64 -8.83 6.21
CA ASP A 19 15.93 -9.93 5.58
C ASP A 19 15.85 -9.82 4.05
N GLY A 20 16.47 -8.79 3.44
CA GLY A 20 16.35 -8.51 2.00
C GLY A 20 14.94 -8.12 1.56
N LYS A 21 14.08 -7.74 2.51
CA LYS A 21 12.66 -7.35 2.31
C LYS A 21 12.48 -5.84 2.28
N CYS A 22 13.48 -5.11 1.80
CA CYS A 22 13.44 -3.67 1.57
C CYS A 22 13.91 -3.38 0.15
N THR A 23 13.18 -2.56 -0.60
CA THR A 23 13.58 -2.10 -1.94
C THR A 23 13.71 -0.58 -1.94
N PRO A 24 14.93 -0.03 -2.08
CA PRO A 24 15.15 1.40 -2.23
C PRO A 24 14.59 1.88 -3.56
N PHE A 25 13.91 3.02 -3.51
CA PHE A 25 13.30 3.67 -4.64
C PHE A 25 13.84 5.11 -4.72
N LEU A 26 14.68 5.40 -5.71
CA LEU A 26 15.48 6.63 -5.78
C LEU A 26 14.93 7.63 -6.80
N GLY A 27 14.68 8.86 -6.37
CA GLY A 27 14.28 10.02 -7.20
C GLY A 27 15.38 11.08 -7.33
N ALA A 28 15.08 12.16 -8.05
CA ALA A 28 16.08 13.15 -8.49
C ALA A 28 16.79 13.88 -7.33
N GLY A 29 16.10 14.05 -6.21
CA GLY A 29 16.64 14.61 -4.97
C GLY A 29 17.80 13.81 -4.39
N ALA A 30 17.89 12.50 -4.67
CA ALA A 30 18.99 11.64 -4.24
C ALA A 30 20.36 12.06 -4.85
N CYS A 31 20.33 12.74 -6.01
CA CYS A 31 21.52 13.16 -6.75
C CYS A 31 21.71 14.69 -6.79
N SER A 32 20.85 15.44 -6.09
CA SER A 32 20.67 16.91 -6.20
C SER A 32 21.93 17.74 -5.97
N GLN A 33 22.93 17.21 -5.25
CA GLN A 33 24.20 17.90 -5.01
C GLN A 33 25.18 17.90 -6.20
N LYS A 34 24.95 17.05 -7.23
CA LYS A 34 25.91 16.83 -8.32
C LYS A 34 25.30 16.83 -9.71
N ILE A 35 24.06 16.38 -9.85
CA ILE A 35 23.32 16.43 -11.11
C ILE A 35 22.30 17.56 -11.00
N PRO A 36 22.22 18.47 -12.01
CA PRO A 36 21.27 19.56 -11.97
C PRO A 36 19.86 19.01 -11.80
N VAL A 37 19.13 19.56 -10.83
CA VAL A 37 17.71 19.27 -10.59
C VAL A 37 16.94 19.67 -11.86
N GLY A 38 15.86 18.95 -12.19
CA GLY A 38 15.12 19.15 -13.43
C GLY A 38 14.73 20.61 -13.69
N SER A 39 14.44 21.37 -12.63
CA SER A 39 14.12 22.80 -12.69
C SER A 39 15.24 23.69 -13.23
N GLN A 40 16.51 23.35 -12.98
CA GLN A 40 17.64 24.09 -13.53
C GLN A 40 17.78 23.87 -15.04
N ILE A 41 17.59 22.62 -15.49
CA ILE A 41 17.59 22.28 -16.93
C ILE A 41 16.42 22.96 -17.62
N ALA A 42 15.23 22.90 -17.02
CA ALA A 42 14.02 23.56 -17.52
C ALA A 42 14.24 25.07 -17.68
N SER A 43 14.78 25.74 -16.64
CA SER A 43 15.02 27.18 -16.66
C SER A 43 16.07 27.63 -17.69
N GLU A 44 17.08 26.79 -17.95
CA GLU A 44 18.08 27.02 -19.02
C GLU A 44 17.40 26.94 -20.39
N TRP A 45 16.67 25.86 -20.64
CA TRP A 45 15.98 25.63 -21.92
C TRP A 45 14.85 26.62 -22.17
N ALA A 46 14.12 27.01 -21.13
CA ALA A 46 13.07 28.00 -21.23
C ALA A 46 13.61 29.34 -21.77
N LYS A 47 14.86 29.70 -21.41
CA LYS A 47 15.54 30.88 -21.95
C LYS A 47 16.05 30.65 -23.36
N ASP A 48 16.72 29.51 -23.60
CA ASP A 48 17.36 29.21 -24.89
C ASP A 48 16.34 29.08 -26.03
N TYR A 49 15.13 28.60 -25.72
CA TYR A 49 14.06 28.33 -26.68
C TYR A 49 12.89 29.31 -26.60
N ASP A 50 12.97 30.36 -25.77
CA ASP A 50 11.92 31.38 -25.57
C ASP A 50 10.55 30.76 -25.18
N TYR A 51 10.56 29.95 -24.12
CA TYR A 51 9.36 29.27 -23.61
C TYR A 51 8.31 30.29 -23.10
N PRO A 52 7.07 30.25 -23.60
CA PRO A 52 6.12 31.35 -23.41
C PRO A 52 5.25 31.23 -22.15
N MET A 53 5.26 30.09 -21.44
CA MET A 53 4.39 29.86 -20.28
C MET A 53 5.12 30.15 -18.94
N LYS A 54 4.34 30.22 -17.85
CA LYS A 54 4.83 30.67 -16.52
C LYS A 54 5.60 29.60 -15.74
N ASP A 55 5.49 28.35 -16.15
CA ASP A 55 6.07 27.14 -15.58
C ASP A 55 7.43 26.81 -16.24
N SER A 56 8.28 27.82 -16.35
CA SER A 56 9.61 27.70 -16.98
C SER A 56 10.58 26.79 -16.21
N ASP A 57 10.22 26.37 -15.00
CA ASP A 57 10.96 25.45 -14.14
C ASP A 57 10.44 24.01 -14.18
N ASP A 58 9.38 23.72 -14.94
CA ASP A 58 8.88 22.36 -15.15
C ASP A 58 9.60 21.71 -16.34
N LEU A 59 10.51 20.77 -16.05
CA LEU A 59 11.29 20.09 -17.09
C LEU A 59 10.40 19.32 -18.08
N THR A 60 9.30 18.73 -17.62
CA THR A 60 8.42 17.92 -18.46
C THR A 60 7.76 18.80 -19.51
N ARG A 61 7.24 19.95 -19.10
CA ARG A 61 6.56 20.91 -19.98
C ARG A 61 7.52 21.64 -20.90
N VAL A 62 8.65 22.09 -20.38
CA VAL A 62 9.68 22.73 -21.20
C VAL A 62 10.24 21.72 -22.21
N ALA A 63 10.47 20.46 -21.81
CA ALA A 63 10.92 19.42 -22.74
C ALA A 63 9.87 19.11 -23.82
N GLN A 64 8.57 19.07 -23.46
CA GLN A 64 7.48 18.92 -24.43
C GLN A 64 7.48 20.08 -25.44
N PHE A 65 7.63 21.32 -24.96
CA PHE A 65 7.73 22.47 -25.85
C PHE A 65 8.93 22.36 -26.80
N VAL A 66 10.12 22.04 -26.28
CA VAL A 66 11.33 21.84 -27.10
C VAL A 66 11.11 20.73 -28.13
N ALA A 67 10.50 19.60 -27.75
CA ALA A 67 10.17 18.51 -28.67
C ALA A 67 9.26 18.97 -29.82
N VAL A 68 8.27 19.81 -29.53
CA VAL A 68 7.30 20.33 -30.53
C VAL A 68 7.97 21.27 -31.53
N ILE A 69 8.85 22.15 -31.08
CA ILE A 69 9.50 23.16 -31.96
C ILE A 69 10.75 22.63 -32.67
N THR A 70 11.31 21.52 -32.21
CA THR A 70 12.49 20.87 -32.82
C THR A 70 12.15 19.46 -33.32
N ASP A 71 12.48 18.43 -32.56
CA ASP A 71 12.19 17.03 -32.82
C ASP A 71 11.99 16.30 -31.47
N VAL A 72 11.15 15.26 -31.47
CA VAL A 72 10.78 14.47 -30.28
C VAL A 72 11.99 13.91 -29.51
N MET A 73 13.08 13.58 -30.21
CA MET A 73 14.30 13.04 -29.59
C MET A 73 15.24 14.12 -29.07
N THR A 74 15.16 15.35 -29.59
CA THR A 74 16.06 16.46 -29.24
C THR A 74 16.19 16.67 -27.73
N PRO A 75 15.11 16.88 -26.94
CA PRO A 75 15.25 17.08 -25.50
C PRO A 75 15.88 15.87 -24.79
N LYS A 76 15.55 14.64 -25.21
CA LYS A 76 16.13 13.43 -24.62
C LYS A 76 17.64 13.36 -24.84
N GLU A 77 18.10 13.66 -26.05
CA GLU A 77 19.52 13.71 -26.38
C GLU A 77 20.25 14.80 -25.61
N MET A 78 19.63 15.97 -25.44
CA MET A 78 20.18 17.09 -24.67
C MET A 78 20.34 16.73 -23.19
N VAL A 79 19.33 16.14 -22.54
CA VAL A 79 19.44 15.64 -21.15
C VAL A 79 20.56 14.62 -21.05
N CYS A 80 20.59 13.63 -21.96
CA CYS A 80 21.62 12.60 -21.96
C CYS A 80 23.03 13.18 -22.09
N LYS A 81 23.21 14.21 -22.92
CA LYS A 81 24.48 14.93 -23.08
C LYS A 81 24.87 15.67 -21.80
N LYS A 82 23.95 16.43 -21.20
CA LYS A 82 24.19 17.18 -19.96
C LYS A 82 24.60 16.24 -18.81
N ILE A 83 23.90 15.10 -18.67
CA ILE A 83 24.25 14.07 -17.68
C ILE A 83 25.64 13.50 -17.93
N LYS A 84 25.97 13.15 -19.18
CA LYS A 84 27.33 12.65 -19.54
C LYS A 84 28.43 13.66 -19.19
N GLU A 85 28.18 14.95 -19.38
CA GLU A 85 29.12 16.01 -19.04
C GLU A 85 29.28 16.12 -17.53
N LYS A 86 28.19 16.15 -16.77
CA LYS A 86 28.22 16.22 -15.32
C LYS A 86 28.82 14.98 -14.66
N LEU A 87 28.60 13.80 -15.22
CA LEU A 87 29.24 12.56 -14.75
C LEU A 87 30.77 12.62 -14.83
N LYS A 88 31.34 13.36 -15.79
CA LYS A 88 32.81 13.54 -15.89
C LYS A 88 33.37 14.46 -14.79
N GLU A 89 32.54 15.32 -14.21
CA GLU A 89 32.91 16.22 -13.12
C GLU A 89 32.88 15.49 -11.74
N VAL A 90 32.28 14.30 -11.68
CA VAL A 90 32.23 13.50 -10.45
C VAL A 90 33.58 12.84 -10.20
N ALA A 91 34.21 13.19 -9.08
CA ALA A 91 35.49 12.62 -8.69
C ALA A 91 35.36 11.09 -8.48
N PRO A 92 36.39 10.28 -8.84
CA PRO A 92 36.36 8.83 -8.61
C PRO A 92 36.09 8.44 -7.14
N SER A 93 36.54 9.28 -6.20
CA SER A 93 36.35 9.09 -4.76
C SER A 93 35.00 9.54 -4.22
N TYR A 94 34.07 9.97 -5.09
CA TYR A 94 32.76 10.46 -4.66
C TYR A 94 32.01 9.42 -3.83
N PHE A 95 32.04 8.17 -4.26
CA PHE A 95 31.45 7.05 -3.53
C PHE A 95 32.32 6.55 -2.38
N ASP A 96 33.48 7.14 -2.09
CA ASP A 96 34.27 6.74 -0.92
C ASP A 96 33.75 7.43 0.36
N ASN A 97 32.99 8.52 0.22
CA ASN A 97 32.37 9.20 1.36
C ASN A 97 31.35 8.28 2.05
N PRO A 98 31.58 7.87 3.32
CA PRO A 98 30.71 6.92 4.00
C PRO A 98 29.29 7.43 4.21
N ASP A 99 29.08 8.75 4.19
CA ASP A 99 27.78 9.37 4.43
C ASP A 99 27.03 9.73 3.12
N GLU A 100 27.62 9.43 1.96
CA GLU A 100 26.95 9.62 0.67
C GLU A 100 25.83 8.57 0.50
N LEU A 101 24.66 9.01 0.01
CA LEU A 101 23.45 8.20 0.02
C LEU A 101 23.60 6.89 -0.77
N HIS A 102 24.09 6.95 -2.02
CA HIS A 102 24.25 5.75 -2.84
C HIS A 102 25.27 4.80 -2.23
N ARG A 103 26.33 5.33 -1.63
CA ARG A 103 27.35 4.59 -0.91
C ARG A 103 26.80 3.88 0.32
N VAL A 104 25.94 4.52 1.12
CA VAL A 104 25.24 3.89 2.25
C VAL A 104 24.34 2.76 1.75
N LEU A 105 23.51 3.03 0.74
CA LEU A 105 22.62 2.03 0.15
C LEU A 105 23.38 0.84 -0.48
N ALA A 106 24.57 1.09 -1.02
CA ALA A 106 25.42 0.07 -1.61
C ALA A 106 26.02 -0.88 -0.58
N ASP A 107 26.19 -0.46 0.69
CA ASP A 107 26.65 -1.33 1.78
C ASP A 107 25.55 -2.27 2.30
N LEU A 108 24.28 -1.97 2.02
CA LEU A 108 23.17 -2.77 2.50
C LEU A 108 23.07 -4.11 1.72
N PRO A 109 22.59 -5.19 2.36
CA PRO A 109 22.45 -6.51 1.73
C PRO A 109 21.17 -6.61 0.89
N LEU A 110 20.95 -5.65 -0.01
CA LEU A 110 19.70 -5.55 -0.79
C LEU A 110 19.90 -6.07 -2.23
N PRO A 111 18.98 -6.89 -2.74
CA PRO A 111 19.10 -7.49 -4.07
C PRO A 111 18.54 -6.61 -5.20
N VAL A 112 17.63 -5.67 -4.89
CA VAL A 112 16.92 -4.86 -5.90
C VAL A 112 16.93 -3.39 -5.50
N TYR A 113 17.21 -2.53 -6.48
CA TYR A 113 17.15 -1.07 -6.38
C TYR A 113 16.35 -0.54 -7.56
N ILE A 114 15.40 0.36 -7.31
CA ILE A 114 14.59 0.99 -8.36
C ILE A 114 14.90 2.49 -8.39
N THR A 115 14.97 3.08 -9.57
CA THR A 115 15.19 4.53 -9.70
C THR A 115 14.42 5.14 -10.87
N THR A 116 14.01 6.39 -10.71
CA THR A 116 13.50 7.26 -11.79
C THR A 116 14.58 8.19 -12.33
N ASN A 117 15.79 8.13 -11.78
CA ASN A 117 16.90 8.92 -12.25
C ASN A 117 17.51 8.31 -13.52
N TYR A 118 17.94 9.19 -14.41
CA TYR A 118 18.52 8.78 -15.69
C TYR A 118 20.00 8.37 -15.58
N ASP A 119 20.73 8.81 -14.54
CA ASP A 119 22.17 8.56 -14.33
C ASP A 119 22.47 7.11 -13.94
N ASP A 120 23.73 6.78 -13.64
CA ASP A 120 24.14 5.44 -13.18
C ASP A 120 24.84 5.44 -11.80
N PHE A 121 24.57 6.43 -10.94
CA PHE A 121 25.20 6.56 -9.61
C PHE A 121 25.03 5.33 -8.73
N MET A 122 23.82 4.77 -8.64
CA MET A 122 23.60 3.55 -7.84
C MET A 122 24.43 2.37 -8.38
N VAL A 123 24.56 2.24 -9.70
CA VAL A 123 25.38 1.21 -10.33
C VAL A 123 26.86 1.42 -10.02
N GLN A 124 27.33 2.66 -10.08
CA GLN A 124 28.73 3.02 -9.75
C GLN A 124 29.04 2.77 -8.27
N ALA A 125 28.14 3.17 -7.36
CA ALA A 125 28.27 2.93 -5.93
C ALA A 125 28.35 1.43 -5.61
N LEU A 126 27.48 0.60 -6.18
CA LEU A 126 27.50 -0.85 -5.98
C LEU A 126 28.82 -1.47 -6.47
N LYS A 127 29.35 -1.03 -7.62
CA LYS A 127 30.65 -1.49 -8.12
C LYS A 127 31.82 -1.06 -7.23
N ASN A 128 31.79 0.17 -6.71
CA ASN A 128 32.79 0.66 -5.75
C ASN A 128 32.81 -0.21 -4.48
N ARG A 129 31.67 -0.83 -4.11
CA ARG A 129 31.56 -1.80 -3.00
C ARG A 129 31.83 -3.25 -3.38
N GLY A 130 32.40 -3.51 -4.55
CA GLY A 130 32.79 -4.85 -4.99
C GLY A 130 31.61 -5.73 -5.43
N LYS A 131 30.41 -5.17 -5.61
CA LYS A 131 29.25 -5.89 -6.15
C LYS A 131 29.28 -5.88 -7.68
N THR A 132 28.52 -6.80 -8.28
CA THR A 132 28.40 -6.92 -9.75
C THR A 132 26.97 -6.61 -10.22
N PRO A 133 26.56 -5.32 -10.20
CA PRO A 133 25.19 -4.94 -10.50
C PRO A 133 24.83 -5.16 -11.97
N ILE A 134 23.58 -5.58 -12.21
CA ILE A 134 22.94 -5.54 -13.52
C ILE A 134 22.11 -4.25 -13.62
N GLN A 135 22.32 -3.48 -14.68
CA GLN A 135 21.54 -2.28 -14.98
C GLN A 135 20.46 -2.64 -16.02
N GLU A 136 19.20 -2.41 -15.68
CA GLU A 136 18.04 -2.60 -16.57
C GLU A 136 17.18 -1.35 -16.62
N TYR A 137 16.34 -1.24 -17.65
CA TYR A 137 15.43 -0.11 -17.82
C TYR A 137 14.06 -0.56 -18.33
N CYS A 138 13.04 0.25 -18.05
CA CYS A 138 11.68 -0.01 -18.48
C CYS A 138 11.54 0.16 -20.01
N ARG A 139 10.90 -0.81 -20.67
CA ARG A 139 10.73 -0.86 -22.14
C ARG A 139 9.31 -0.47 -22.53
N TRP A 140 8.92 0.73 -22.12
CA TRP A 140 7.54 1.23 -22.22
C TRP A 140 7.08 1.49 -23.66
N ASN A 141 7.95 2.00 -24.53
CA ASN A 141 7.61 2.23 -25.92
C ASN A 141 7.98 1.05 -26.86
N LYS A 142 7.29 1.00 -28.00
CA LYS A 142 7.42 -0.07 -29.01
C LYS A 142 8.84 -0.23 -29.57
N ASN A 143 9.60 0.86 -29.65
CA ASN A 143 10.95 0.84 -30.22
C ASN A 143 11.94 0.07 -29.33
N LEU A 144 11.77 0.15 -28.01
CA LEU A 144 12.63 -0.53 -27.04
C LEU A 144 12.28 -2.00 -26.84
N ARG A 145 11.07 -2.44 -27.18
CA ARG A 145 10.63 -3.83 -27.00
C ARG A 145 11.44 -4.85 -27.82
N LYS A 146 12.15 -4.39 -28.86
CA LYS A 146 13.06 -5.22 -29.66
C LYS A 146 14.47 -5.35 -29.06
N SER A 147 14.78 -4.59 -28.01
CA SER A 147 16.09 -4.63 -27.37
C SER A 147 16.26 -5.89 -26.51
N LYS A 148 17.52 -6.35 -26.36
CA LYS A 148 17.83 -7.49 -25.48
C LYS A 148 17.39 -7.18 -24.04
N GLN A 149 16.74 -8.15 -23.41
CA GLN A 149 16.33 -8.11 -22.01
C GLN A 149 17.23 -9.03 -21.18
N THR A 150 17.50 -8.67 -19.93
CA THR A 150 18.00 -9.64 -18.94
C THR A 150 17.04 -10.83 -18.89
N SER A 151 17.59 -12.04 -18.76
CA SER A 151 16.79 -13.28 -18.72
C SER A 151 15.65 -13.15 -17.71
N SER A 152 14.44 -13.60 -18.07
CA SER A 152 13.29 -13.66 -17.17
C SER A 152 13.58 -14.44 -15.89
N ASP A 153 14.56 -15.34 -15.96
CA ASP A 153 14.94 -16.25 -14.87
C ASP A 153 16.06 -15.67 -14.00
N TYR A 154 16.47 -14.42 -14.25
CA TYR A 154 17.45 -13.75 -13.42
C TYR A 154 16.87 -13.44 -12.04
N VAL A 155 17.47 -14.03 -11.01
CA VAL A 155 17.14 -13.77 -9.60
C VAL A 155 18.20 -12.85 -9.01
N PRO A 156 17.87 -11.59 -8.67
CA PRO A 156 18.83 -10.65 -8.10
C PRO A 156 19.31 -11.10 -6.71
N THR A 157 20.59 -10.88 -6.40
CA THR A 157 21.18 -11.16 -5.08
C THR A 157 21.95 -9.95 -4.55
N PRO A 158 22.28 -9.87 -3.25
CA PRO A 158 23.08 -8.76 -2.72
C PRO A 158 24.46 -8.58 -3.41
N GLU A 159 25.08 -9.66 -3.89
CA GLU A 159 26.36 -9.66 -4.62
C GLU A 159 26.18 -9.32 -6.12
N LYS A 160 25.02 -9.69 -6.68
CA LYS A 160 24.60 -9.41 -8.05
C LYS A 160 23.26 -8.66 -8.07
N PRO A 161 23.24 -7.41 -7.58
CA PRO A 161 21.98 -6.70 -7.43
C PRO A 161 21.46 -6.21 -8.77
N LEU A 162 20.14 -6.02 -8.86
CA LEU A 162 19.47 -5.42 -10.01
C LEU A 162 19.19 -3.95 -9.73
N VAL A 163 19.65 -3.06 -10.63
CA VAL A 163 19.29 -1.64 -10.63
C VAL A 163 18.35 -1.38 -11.81
N PHE A 164 17.09 -1.08 -11.51
CA PHE A 164 16.05 -0.90 -12.51
C PHE A 164 15.67 0.57 -12.68
N HIS A 165 15.91 1.10 -13.88
CA HIS A 165 15.60 2.47 -14.27
C HIS A 165 14.21 2.55 -14.88
N LEU A 166 13.24 3.01 -14.08
CA LEU A 166 11.85 3.05 -14.46
C LEU A 166 11.56 4.10 -15.53
N HIS A 167 12.20 5.28 -15.44
CA HIS A 167 12.08 6.35 -16.44
C HIS A 167 13.19 6.31 -17.51
N GLY A 168 13.90 5.19 -17.65
CA GLY A 168 14.98 5.04 -18.63
C GLY A 168 16.35 5.51 -18.15
N CYS A 169 17.36 5.38 -19.01
CA CYS A 169 18.75 5.68 -18.67
C CYS A 169 19.46 6.53 -19.73
N TYR A 170 20.40 7.38 -19.30
CA TYR A 170 21.08 8.37 -20.15
C TYR A 170 21.92 7.76 -21.30
N LYS A 171 22.21 6.45 -21.23
CA LYS A 171 22.92 5.71 -22.28
C LYS A 171 22.01 5.37 -23.46
N LYS A 172 20.69 5.40 -23.25
CA LYS A 172 19.67 5.06 -24.26
C LYS A 172 18.59 6.16 -24.28
N PRO A 173 18.78 7.25 -25.05
CA PRO A 173 17.85 8.38 -25.09
C PRO A 173 16.39 7.98 -25.32
N GLU A 174 16.14 6.96 -26.15
CA GLU A 174 14.79 6.49 -26.49
C GLU A 174 14.06 5.84 -25.30
N SER A 175 14.79 5.49 -24.23
CA SER A 175 14.22 4.96 -22.99
C SER A 175 13.69 6.02 -22.03
N LEU A 176 14.08 7.28 -22.20
CA LEU A 176 13.72 8.36 -21.28
C LEU A 176 12.23 8.66 -21.33
N VAL A 177 11.59 8.70 -20.16
CA VAL A 177 10.26 9.28 -19.94
C VAL A 177 10.45 10.73 -19.52
N LEU A 178 10.42 11.68 -20.46
CA LEU A 178 10.83 13.07 -20.22
C LEU A 178 9.73 14.09 -20.55
N THR A 179 8.96 13.89 -21.62
CA THR A 179 7.94 14.84 -22.09
C THR A 179 6.54 14.46 -21.62
N GLU A 180 5.55 15.36 -21.75
CA GLU A 180 4.15 15.04 -21.40
C GLU A 180 3.63 13.84 -22.21
N ASP A 181 3.94 13.78 -23.51
CA ASP A 181 3.59 12.66 -24.37
C ASP A 181 4.25 11.34 -23.91
N ASP A 182 5.50 11.39 -23.45
CA ASP A 182 6.17 10.20 -22.91
C ASP A 182 5.45 9.67 -21.67
N TYR A 183 5.02 10.55 -20.76
CA TYR A 183 4.29 10.13 -19.55
C TYR A 183 2.93 9.53 -19.89
N LEU A 184 2.22 10.08 -20.89
CA LEU A 184 0.95 9.54 -21.37
C LEU A 184 1.14 8.14 -21.98
N ASP A 185 2.12 7.98 -22.85
CA ASP A 185 2.44 6.70 -23.48
C ASP A 185 2.94 5.67 -22.44
N PHE A 186 3.74 6.11 -21.47
CA PHE A 186 4.21 5.29 -20.35
C PHE A 186 3.03 4.78 -19.51
N PHE A 187 2.09 5.66 -19.17
CA PHE A 187 0.88 5.31 -18.43
C PHE A 187 0.00 4.34 -19.23
N ALA A 188 -0.24 4.63 -20.50
CA ALA A 188 -1.03 3.77 -21.38
C ALA A 188 -0.42 2.37 -21.53
N ALA A 189 0.91 2.28 -21.67
CA ALA A 189 1.62 1.01 -21.75
C ALA A 189 1.44 0.16 -20.48
N ASN A 190 1.36 0.79 -19.31
CA ASN A 190 1.12 0.07 -18.05
C ASN A 190 -0.33 -0.43 -17.93
N SER A 191 -1.32 0.39 -18.27
CA SER A 191 -2.74 0.00 -18.15
C SER A 191 -3.19 -1.06 -19.16
N MET A 192 -2.58 -1.10 -20.34
CA MET A 192 -3.01 -2.00 -21.41
C MET A 192 -2.29 -3.36 -21.43
N GLU A 193 -1.13 -3.49 -20.79
CA GLU A 193 -0.25 -4.65 -20.97
C GLU A 193 0.27 -5.23 -19.64
N LYS A 194 -0.06 -6.50 -19.35
CA LYS A 194 0.27 -7.22 -18.10
C LYS A 194 1.77 -7.51 -17.87
N SER A 195 2.70 -6.95 -18.64
CA SER A 195 4.11 -7.39 -18.65
C SER A 195 5.15 -6.27 -18.82
N LEU A 196 4.83 -5.03 -18.45
CA LEU A 196 5.78 -3.93 -18.58
C LEU A 196 7.00 -4.07 -17.64
N LEU A 197 6.74 -4.51 -16.40
CA LEU A 197 7.77 -4.72 -15.39
C LEU A 197 8.24 -6.18 -15.36
N PRO A 198 9.56 -6.47 -15.27
CA PRO A 198 10.05 -7.83 -15.09
C PRO A 198 9.51 -8.49 -13.81
N PRO A 199 9.36 -9.82 -13.75
CA PRO A 199 8.84 -10.51 -12.56
C PRO A 199 9.57 -10.17 -11.26
N SER A 200 10.91 -10.06 -11.30
CA SER A 200 11.71 -9.68 -10.13
C SER A 200 11.40 -8.27 -9.61
N ILE A 201 10.98 -7.36 -10.48
CA ILE A 201 10.58 -6.00 -10.10
C ILE A 201 9.16 -6.00 -9.55
N GLN A 202 8.25 -6.77 -10.16
CA GLN A 202 6.90 -6.94 -9.63
C GLN A 202 6.96 -7.55 -8.22
N GLU A 203 7.75 -8.60 -8.02
CA GLU A 203 7.96 -9.22 -6.70
C GLU A 203 8.57 -8.24 -5.71
N ALA A 204 9.55 -7.43 -6.13
CA ALA A 204 10.12 -6.39 -5.27
C ALA A 204 9.05 -5.37 -4.83
N LEU A 205 8.22 -4.90 -5.77
CA LEU A 205 7.16 -3.93 -5.49
C LEU A 205 6.06 -4.51 -4.58
N THR A 206 5.62 -5.76 -4.80
CA THR A 206 4.55 -6.39 -4.01
C THR A 206 5.03 -7.04 -2.70
N GLY A 207 6.30 -7.43 -2.66
CA GLY A 207 6.88 -8.36 -1.69
C GLY A 207 7.80 -7.73 -0.65
N THR A 208 8.15 -6.45 -0.79
CA THR A 208 9.09 -5.74 0.09
C THR A 208 8.51 -4.45 0.65
N SER A 209 9.12 -3.92 1.72
CA SER A 209 8.91 -2.54 2.14
C SER A 209 9.65 -1.62 1.18
N LEU A 210 8.96 -0.62 0.63
CA LEU A 210 9.60 0.35 -0.27
C LEU A 210 10.15 1.52 0.53
N LEU A 211 11.37 1.92 0.22
CA LEU A 211 12.05 3.08 0.80
C LEU A 211 12.23 4.16 -0.27
N PHE A 212 11.32 5.12 -0.33
CA PHE A 212 11.36 6.24 -1.26
C PHE A 212 12.32 7.33 -0.77
N LEU A 213 13.30 7.70 -1.60
CA LEU A 213 14.36 8.64 -1.26
C LEU A 213 14.53 9.67 -2.37
N GLY A 214 14.57 10.95 -2.00
CA GLY A 214 14.88 12.01 -2.94
C GLY A 214 13.77 12.33 -3.93
N TYR A 215 12.50 12.19 -3.53
CA TYR A 215 11.37 12.65 -4.33
C TYR A 215 10.91 14.02 -3.86
N SER A 216 10.68 14.93 -4.81
CA SER A 216 9.90 16.13 -4.56
C SER A 216 8.45 15.86 -4.94
N ILE A 217 7.51 16.16 -4.05
CA ILE A 217 6.09 15.87 -4.27
C ILE A 217 5.37 17.00 -4.99
N THR A 218 6.04 18.13 -5.18
CA THR A 218 5.60 19.17 -6.11
C THR A 218 5.53 18.63 -7.54
N ASP A 219 6.25 17.56 -7.82
CA ASP A 219 6.45 17.10 -9.17
C ASP A 219 5.27 16.20 -9.59
N TRP A 220 4.60 16.57 -10.68
CA TRP A 220 3.42 15.87 -11.20
C TRP A 220 3.76 14.42 -11.62
N ASP A 221 4.98 14.20 -12.11
CA ASP A 221 5.54 12.91 -12.48
C ASP A 221 5.52 11.90 -11.32
N PHE A 222 5.74 12.35 -10.08
CA PHE A 222 5.65 11.52 -8.90
C PHE A 222 4.22 10.97 -8.71
N ARG A 223 3.20 11.78 -8.94
CA ARG A 223 1.79 11.33 -8.83
C ARG A 223 1.43 10.33 -9.92
N VAL A 224 1.97 10.52 -11.13
CA VAL A 224 1.80 9.57 -12.24
C VAL A 224 2.49 8.25 -11.89
N LEU A 225 3.72 8.30 -11.40
CA LEU A 225 4.46 7.15 -10.90
C LEU A 225 3.65 6.37 -9.85
N PHE A 226 3.10 7.06 -8.85
CA PHE A 226 2.32 6.43 -7.79
C PHE A 226 1.01 5.82 -8.29
N ARG A 227 0.35 6.43 -9.29
CA ARG A 227 -0.82 5.82 -9.93
C ARG A 227 -0.46 4.55 -10.68
N ILE A 228 0.70 4.53 -11.35
CA ILE A 228 1.22 3.35 -12.06
C ILE A 228 1.61 2.24 -11.09
N LEU A 229 2.25 2.62 -9.98
CA LEU A 229 2.60 1.70 -8.91
C LEU A 229 1.40 1.32 -8.04
N GLY A 230 0.27 2.02 -8.14
CA GLY A 230 -0.90 1.89 -7.28
C GLY A 230 -1.37 0.45 -7.13
N GLU A 231 -1.52 -0.28 -8.25
CA GLU A 231 -1.90 -1.70 -8.21
C GLU A 231 -0.89 -2.56 -7.44
N TYR A 232 0.41 -2.30 -7.59
CA TYR A 232 1.45 -3.03 -6.87
C TYR A 232 1.53 -2.65 -5.39
N LEU A 233 1.29 -1.38 -5.08
CA LEU A 233 1.27 -0.82 -3.73
C LEU A 233 0.03 -1.28 -2.94
N GLU A 234 -1.12 -1.37 -3.60
CA GLU A 234 -2.35 -1.94 -3.05
C GLU A 234 -2.14 -3.42 -2.68
N ILE A 235 -1.40 -4.18 -3.49
CA ILE A 235 -1.03 -5.57 -3.19
C ILE A 235 0.00 -5.64 -2.04
N SER A 236 0.93 -4.67 -1.94
CA SER A 236 1.92 -4.62 -0.86
C SER A 236 1.43 -4.01 0.46
N SER A 237 0.21 -3.47 0.51
CA SER A 237 -0.47 -2.79 1.65
C SER A 237 -0.39 -3.50 3.01
N ARG A 238 -0.01 -4.78 3.05
CA ARG A 238 0.39 -5.50 4.28
C ARG A 238 1.73 -5.03 4.88
N ARG A 239 2.46 -4.11 4.24
CA ARG A 239 3.81 -3.66 4.65
C ARG A 239 3.88 -2.14 4.71
N THR A 240 4.48 -1.65 5.79
CA THR A 240 4.83 -0.23 5.92
C THR A 240 5.85 0.16 4.85
N HIS A 241 5.47 1.15 4.03
CA HIS A 241 6.36 1.85 3.11
C HIS A 241 6.87 3.12 3.78
N LEU A 242 8.11 3.50 3.51
CA LEU A 242 8.75 4.68 4.10
C LEU A 242 9.12 5.63 2.97
N SER A 243 8.82 6.91 3.15
CA SER A 243 9.27 7.98 2.25
C SER A 243 10.03 9.02 3.04
N VAL A 244 11.26 9.32 2.62
CA VAL A 244 12.07 10.40 3.20
C VAL A 244 12.05 11.58 2.25
N GLN A 245 11.55 12.72 2.73
CA GLN A 245 11.26 13.88 1.91
C GLN A 245 11.88 15.14 2.48
N LEU A 246 12.33 15.99 1.57
CA LEU A 246 12.84 17.31 1.91
C LEU A 246 11.69 18.23 2.32
N VAL A 247 11.93 19.05 3.35
CA VAL A 247 11.07 20.19 3.65
C VAL A 247 11.18 21.16 2.47
N PRO A 248 10.06 21.64 1.89
CA PRO A 248 10.12 22.62 0.80
C PRO A 248 10.91 23.86 1.24
N GLY A 249 11.94 24.24 0.46
CA GLY A 249 12.69 25.47 0.67
C GLY A 249 11.88 26.70 0.23
N ASP A 250 12.13 27.84 0.87
CA ASP A 250 11.56 29.16 0.53
C ASP A 250 10.04 29.36 0.76
N VAL A 251 9.45 28.63 1.70
CA VAL A 251 8.07 28.84 2.17
C VAL A 251 8.04 29.22 3.64
N SER A 252 7.06 30.05 4.02
CA SER A 252 6.85 30.39 5.43
C SER A 252 6.58 29.14 6.27
N GLU A 253 6.94 29.15 7.56
CA GLU A 253 6.72 28.01 8.48
C GLU A 253 5.26 27.51 8.45
N ALA A 254 4.29 28.42 8.35
CA ALA A 254 2.87 28.09 8.26
C ALA A 254 2.45 27.40 6.94
N GLN A 255 3.16 27.67 5.84
CA GLN A 255 2.95 26.98 4.55
C GLN A 255 3.62 25.61 4.55
N ILE A 256 4.77 25.48 5.22
CA ILE A 256 5.45 24.20 5.42
C ILE A 256 4.53 23.25 6.21
N GLU A 257 3.96 23.69 7.32
CA GLU A 257 3.07 22.86 8.14
C GLU A 257 1.84 22.37 7.36
N LYS A 258 1.19 23.26 6.60
CA LYS A 258 0.05 22.89 5.75
C LYS A 258 0.43 21.94 4.60
N ALA A 259 1.61 22.12 4.01
CA ALA A 259 2.12 21.22 3.00
C ALA A 259 2.39 19.84 3.62
N GLN A 260 3.02 19.79 4.79
CA GLN A 260 3.27 18.54 5.51
C GLN A 260 1.97 17.81 5.85
N GLU A 261 0.97 18.49 6.39
CA GLU A 261 -0.35 17.91 6.69
C GLU A 261 -1.06 17.35 5.45
N TYR A 262 -1.06 18.10 4.34
CA TYR A 262 -1.63 17.65 3.07
C TYR A 262 -0.94 16.37 2.58
N LEU A 263 0.37 16.31 2.71
CA LEU A 263 1.20 15.23 2.18
C LEU A 263 1.09 13.99 3.08
N ASP A 264 1.17 14.15 4.40
CA ASP A 264 0.89 13.07 5.36
C ASP A 264 -0.51 12.47 5.13
N HIS A 265 -1.52 13.30 4.82
CA HIS A 265 -2.86 12.81 4.48
C HIS A 265 -2.93 12.12 3.11
N TYR A 266 -2.21 12.62 2.11
CA TYR A 266 -2.18 12.04 0.77
C TYR A 266 -1.49 10.66 0.76
N PHE A 267 -0.33 10.54 1.42
CA PHE A 267 0.45 9.31 1.52
C PHE A 267 -0.07 8.33 2.58
N GLY A 268 -0.71 8.83 3.64
CA GLY A 268 -1.37 7.99 4.62
C GLY A 268 -2.52 7.15 4.04
N LYS A 269 -3.13 7.60 2.93
CA LYS A 269 -4.10 6.79 2.16
C LYS A 269 -3.47 5.62 1.38
N LEU A 270 -2.16 5.64 1.21
CA LEU A 270 -1.37 4.69 0.45
C LEU A 270 -0.44 3.86 1.35
N ASP A 271 -0.65 3.88 2.68
CA ASP A 271 0.19 3.22 3.70
C ASP A 271 1.69 3.59 3.63
N ILE A 272 1.98 4.82 3.21
CA ILE A 272 3.33 5.38 3.15
C ILE A 272 3.53 6.34 4.31
N HIS A 273 4.46 6.01 5.19
CA HIS A 273 4.88 6.89 6.27
C HIS A 273 5.91 7.88 5.73
N VAL A 274 5.58 9.16 5.84
CA VAL A 274 6.43 10.26 5.38
C VAL A 274 7.28 10.77 6.53
N TYR A 275 8.58 10.91 6.28
CA TYR A 275 9.53 11.48 7.22
C TYR A 275 10.20 12.69 6.58
N TRP A 276 10.09 13.81 7.28
CA TRP A 276 10.54 15.11 6.83
C TRP A 276 11.98 15.35 7.26
N GLN A 277 12.93 14.78 6.52
CA GLN A 277 14.36 14.82 6.83
C GLN A 277 15.18 14.96 5.54
N ASP A 278 16.31 15.65 5.63
CA ASP A 278 17.27 15.69 4.55
C ASP A 278 17.84 14.28 4.24
N CYS A 279 17.97 13.96 2.96
CA CYS A 279 18.42 12.63 2.55
C CYS A 279 19.86 12.32 2.99
N CYS A 280 20.74 13.33 3.12
CA CYS A 280 22.09 13.13 3.66
C CYS A 280 22.05 12.89 5.16
N GLU A 281 21.19 13.59 5.91
CA GLU A 281 20.98 13.31 7.34
C GLU A 281 20.41 11.90 7.57
N PHE A 282 19.42 11.50 6.77
CA PHE A 282 18.86 10.16 6.82
C PHE A 282 19.91 9.09 6.49
N ALA A 283 20.72 9.29 5.46
CA ALA A 283 21.79 8.36 5.09
C ALA A 283 22.80 8.15 6.23
N LYS A 284 23.21 9.23 6.90
CA LYS A 284 24.11 9.19 8.07
C LYS A 284 23.50 8.41 9.23
N GLU A 285 22.24 8.67 9.54
CA GLU A 285 21.54 7.98 10.63
C GLU A 285 21.33 6.50 10.30
N LEU A 286 20.90 6.18 9.08
CA LEU A 286 20.74 4.80 8.61
C LEU A 286 22.06 4.02 8.70
N ARG A 287 23.17 4.61 8.27
CA ARG A 287 24.50 3.99 8.37
C ARG A 287 24.84 3.67 9.82
N THR A 288 24.74 4.67 10.70
CA THR A 288 25.11 4.53 12.12
C THR A 288 24.26 3.45 12.80
N ARG A 289 22.93 3.51 12.62
CA ARG A 289 22.01 2.52 13.19
C ARG A 289 22.21 1.12 12.61
N TRP A 290 22.56 1.01 11.33
CA TRP A 290 22.87 -0.29 10.69
C TRP A 290 24.17 -0.90 11.22
N GLU A 291 25.21 -0.10 11.43
CA GLU A 291 26.47 -0.52 12.05
C GLU A 291 26.23 -1.01 13.49
N ASP A 292 25.44 -0.28 14.27
CA ASP A 292 25.07 -0.66 15.65
C ASP A 292 24.22 -1.94 15.69
N PHE A 293 23.23 -2.04 14.81
CA PHE A 293 22.35 -3.19 14.68
C PHE A 293 23.13 -4.47 14.36
N ASN A 294 24.13 -4.38 13.49
CA ASN A 294 25.03 -5.50 13.16
C ASN A 294 26.06 -5.79 14.27
N SER A 295 26.58 -4.76 14.92
CA SER A 295 27.54 -4.91 16.04
C SER A 295 26.90 -5.59 17.26
N GLY A 296 25.61 -5.36 17.50
CA GLY A 296 24.83 -6.05 18.54
C GLY A 296 24.55 -7.53 18.26
N ILE A 297 24.65 -7.97 17.00
CA ILE A 297 24.56 -9.37 16.58
C ILE A 297 25.91 -10.07 16.79
N ILE A 298 27.02 -9.41 16.43
CA ILE A 298 28.38 -9.96 16.60
C ILE A 298 28.69 -10.27 18.08
N ARG A 299 28.09 -9.54 19.03
CA ARG A 299 28.21 -9.83 20.48
C ARG A 299 27.33 -10.98 20.99
N LYS A 300 26.32 -11.43 20.23
CA LYS A 300 25.36 -12.46 20.67
C LYS A 300 25.61 -13.86 20.09
N ASP A 301 26.48 -13.99 19.09
CA ASP A 301 26.72 -15.28 18.41
C ASP A 301 27.57 -16.29 19.21
N THR A 302 28.05 -15.97 20.42
CA THR A 302 28.76 -16.93 21.30
C THR A 302 27.93 -17.57 22.41
N GLU A 303 26.69 -17.15 22.67
CA GLU A 303 25.86 -17.80 23.70
C GLU A 303 24.38 -17.95 23.30
N ASN A 304 23.98 -19.22 23.13
CA ASN A 304 22.61 -19.74 23.04
C ASN A 304 21.75 -19.33 21.83
N ARG A 305 21.65 -20.28 20.89
CA ARG A 305 20.45 -20.46 20.05
C ARG A 305 19.20 -20.54 20.94
N ARG A 306 18.38 -19.50 20.94
CA ARG A 306 16.97 -19.58 21.31
C ARG A 306 16.12 -19.48 20.04
N PRO A 307 15.14 -20.37 19.81
CA PRO A 307 14.10 -20.15 18.81
C PRO A 307 13.26 -18.92 19.18
N PHE A 308 12.72 -18.26 18.15
CA PHE A 308 11.91 -17.04 18.16
C PHE A 308 11.00 -16.80 19.39
N PRO A 309 10.82 -15.54 19.82
CA PRO A 309 9.65 -15.18 20.61
C PRO A 309 8.42 -15.24 19.69
N ILE A 310 7.50 -16.13 20.03
CA ILE A 310 6.12 -16.15 19.57
C ILE A 310 5.50 -14.78 19.87
N LYS A 311 4.74 -14.23 18.92
CA LYS A 311 3.89 -13.03 19.06
C LYS A 311 3.26 -13.01 20.46
N GLU A 312 3.55 -11.98 21.27
CA GLU A 312 2.81 -11.82 22.52
C GLU A 312 1.32 -11.71 22.20
N LYS A 313 0.53 -12.57 22.85
CA LYS A 313 -0.91 -12.62 22.75
C LYS A 313 -1.45 -11.31 23.34
N THR A 314 -1.75 -10.33 22.49
CA THR A 314 -2.53 -9.16 22.93
C THR A 314 -3.96 -9.62 23.13
N ASP A 315 -4.50 -9.53 24.35
CA ASP A 315 -5.90 -9.89 24.71
C ASP A 315 -6.96 -8.97 24.05
N LYS A 316 -6.65 -8.33 22.94
CA LYS A 316 -7.55 -7.44 22.20
C LYS A 316 -8.51 -8.25 21.34
N VAL A 317 -9.73 -7.75 21.22
CA VAL A 317 -10.79 -8.29 20.37
C VAL A 317 -10.54 -7.86 18.92
N SER A 318 -10.14 -8.79 18.05
CA SER A 318 -9.96 -8.54 16.61
C SER A 318 -11.31 -8.62 15.87
N ILE A 319 -11.56 -7.64 15.01
CA ILE A 319 -12.76 -7.47 14.18
C ILE A 319 -12.33 -7.47 12.72
N LEU A 320 -12.75 -8.48 11.97
CA LEU A 320 -12.52 -8.58 10.52
C LEU A 320 -13.73 -8.03 9.77
N PHE A 321 -13.52 -7.04 8.91
CA PHE A 321 -14.54 -6.51 8.00
C PHE A 321 -14.33 -7.10 6.59
N LEU A 322 -15.38 -7.69 6.03
CA LEU A 322 -15.43 -8.32 4.72
C LEU A 322 -16.50 -7.62 3.89
N ALA A 323 -16.15 -7.16 2.69
CA ALA A 323 -17.06 -6.48 1.78
C ALA A 323 -17.03 -7.15 0.41
N ALA A 324 -18.21 -7.39 -0.18
CA ALA A 324 -18.33 -7.86 -1.56
C ALA A 324 -19.10 -6.84 -2.40
N ASP A 325 -18.50 -6.40 -3.52
CA ASP A 325 -19.10 -5.42 -4.45
C ASP A 325 -19.03 -5.93 -5.91
N PRO A 326 -19.76 -7.01 -6.24
CA PRO A 326 -19.75 -7.55 -7.60
C PRO A 326 -20.14 -6.49 -8.63
N THR A 327 -19.39 -6.41 -9.72
CA THR A 327 -19.56 -5.41 -10.78
C THR A 327 -20.90 -5.50 -11.51
N ASP A 328 -21.58 -6.64 -11.41
CA ASP A 328 -22.90 -6.94 -11.96
C ASP A 328 -24.05 -6.73 -10.97
N ALA A 329 -23.76 -6.24 -9.75
CA ALA A 329 -24.74 -5.91 -8.72
C ALA A 329 -24.89 -4.38 -8.52
N SER A 330 -25.93 -3.98 -7.79
CA SER A 330 -26.18 -2.56 -7.48
C SER A 330 -25.19 -2.05 -6.43
N ARG A 331 -24.41 -1.01 -6.73
CA ARG A 331 -23.41 -0.49 -5.80
C ARG A 331 -23.96 -0.17 -4.40
N LEU A 332 -23.30 -0.70 -3.39
CA LEU A 332 -23.52 -0.39 -1.96
C LEU A 332 -22.47 0.61 -1.46
N ARG A 333 -22.75 1.31 -0.36
CA ARG A 333 -21.80 2.26 0.24
C ARG A 333 -20.88 1.60 1.26
N LEU A 334 -20.26 0.49 0.87
CA LEU A 334 -19.42 -0.35 1.74
C LEU A 334 -18.24 0.43 2.36
N GLY A 335 -17.66 1.37 1.60
CA GLY A 335 -16.59 2.24 2.10
C GLY A 335 -17.07 3.29 3.11
N GLU A 336 -18.32 3.74 3.01
CA GLU A 336 -18.93 4.64 4.00
C GLU A 336 -19.17 3.87 5.30
N GLU A 337 -19.72 2.66 5.21
CA GLU A 337 -19.94 1.78 6.36
C GLU A 337 -18.65 1.52 7.15
N PHE A 338 -17.57 1.08 6.47
CA PHE A 338 -16.30 0.84 7.13
C PHE A 338 -15.71 2.11 7.78
N ARG A 339 -15.77 3.25 7.08
CA ARG A 339 -15.27 4.53 7.61
C ARG A 339 -15.99 4.91 8.90
N GLU A 340 -17.32 4.81 8.92
CA GLU A 340 -18.13 5.15 10.09
C GLU A 340 -17.80 4.23 11.27
N ILE A 341 -17.68 2.92 11.04
CA ILE A 341 -17.25 1.95 12.08
C ILE A 341 -15.88 2.35 12.63
N GLN A 342 -14.92 2.62 11.76
CA GLN A 342 -13.56 2.96 12.16
C GLN A 342 -13.53 4.24 13.01
N GLU A 343 -14.30 5.27 12.63
CA GLU A 343 -14.40 6.51 13.40
C GLU A 343 -15.01 6.29 14.79
N LYS A 344 -16.13 5.56 14.89
CA LYS A 344 -16.74 5.27 16.20
C LYS A 344 -15.81 4.46 17.09
N MET A 345 -15.10 3.49 16.53
CA MET A 345 -14.14 2.68 17.28
C MET A 345 -12.93 3.49 17.76
N LYS A 346 -12.45 4.46 16.98
CA LYS A 346 -11.38 5.38 17.42
C LYS A 346 -11.81 6.29 18.57
N LEU A 347 -13.06 6.73 18.57
CA LEU A 347 -13.63 7.59 19.62
C LEU A 347 -14.10 6.82 20.87
N ALA A 348 -14.18 5.49 20.78
CA ALA A 348 -14.73 4.65 21.83
C ALA A 348 -13.89 4.63 23.12
N ARG A 349 -14.56 4.47 24.27
CA ARG A 349 -13.93 4.41 25.60
C ARG A 349 -12.94 3.26 25.72
N LEU A 350 -13.28 2.09 25.19
CA LEU A 350 -12.46 0.88 25.23
C LEU A 350 -11.70 0.64 23.92
N ARG A 351 -11.42 1.69 23.13
CA ARG A 351 -10.74 1.57 21.82
C ARG A 351 -9.48 0.69 21.85
N ASP A 352 -8.73 0.72 22.94
CA ASP A 352 -7.47 -0.02 23.07
C ASP A 352 -7.68 -1.52 23.25
N GLN A 353 -8.90 -1.99 23.53
CA GLN A 353 -9.25 -3.40 23.64
C GLN A 353 -9.68 -4.01 22.31
N PHE A 354 -9.87 -3.21 21.26
CA PHE A 354 -10.33 -3.71 19.96
C PHE A 354 -9.28 -3.46 18.90
N THR A 355 -9.29 -4.29 17.85
CA THR A 355 -8.50 -4.09 16.65
C THR A 355 -9.43 -4.30 15.47
N LEU A 356 -9.75 -3.22 14.76
CA LEU A 356 -10.46 -3.31 13.49
C LEU A 356 -9.41 -3.58 12.40
N GLU A 357 -9.43 -4.80 11.88
CA GLU A 357 -8.57 -5.19 10.76
C GLU A 357 -8.93 -4.37 9.52
N LEU A 358 -7.95 -4.17 8.63
CA LEU A 358 -8.21 -3.51 7.35
C LEU A 358 -9.30 -4.28 6.57
N PRO A 359 -10.23 -3.59 5.90
CA PRO A 359 -11.36 -4.22 5.27
C PRO A 359 -10.87 -5.02 4.06
N GLN A 360 -11.26 -6.29 3.98
CA GLN A 360 -11.10 -7.04 2.74
C GLN A 360 -12.26 -6.64 1.84
N LEU A 361 -11.96 -5.93 0.74
CA LEU A 361 -12.94 -5.55 -0.27
C LEU A 361 -12.94 -6.58 -1.41
N ALA A 362 -14.00 -6.58 -2.22
CA ALA A 362 -14.12 -7.46 -3.38
C ALA A 362 -13.91 -8.95 -3.05
N VAL A 363 -14.40 -9.37 -1.87
CA VAL A 363 -14.06 -10.68 -1.28
C VAL A 363 -14.58 -11.82 -2.14
N ARG A 364 -13.69 -12.77 -2.48
CA ARG A 364 -14.03 -14.07 -3.07
C ARG A 364 -14.14 -15.13 -1.99
N PRO A 365 -14.81 -16.27 -2.25
CA PRO A 365 -14.93 -17.35 -1.27
C PRO A 365 -13.60 -17.83 -0.66
N SER A 366 -12.54 -17.88 -1.48
CA SER A 366 -11.18 -18.26 -1.03
C SER A 366 -10.58 -17.27 -0.04
N ASP A 367 -10.93 -15.99 -0.18
CA ASP A 367 -10.30 -14.90 0.55
C ASP A 367 -10.83 -14.84 1.97
N ILE A 368 -12.08 -15.27 2.20
CA ILE A 368 -12.69 -15.41 3.54
C ILE A 368 -11.87 -16.37 4.39
N SER A 369 -11.54 -17.54 3.85
CA SER A 369 -10.80 -18.58 4.58
C SER A 369 -9.40 -18.10 4.92
N GLN A 370 -8.72 -17.46 3.97
CA GLN A 370 -7.39 -16.90 4.20
C GLN A 370 -7.42 -15.76 5.22
N ALA A 371 -8.41 -14.86 5.16
CA ALA A 371 -8.55 -13.77 6.10
C ALA A 371 -8.80 -14.28 7.54
N LEU A 372 -9.65 -15.29 7.71
CA LEU A 372 -9.90 -15.91 9.02
C LEU A 372 -8.65 -16.57 9.62
N LEU A 373 -7.77 -17.14 8.77
CA LEU A 373 -6.48 -17.73 9.17
C LEU A 373 -5.42 -16.66 9.48
N ASP A 374 -5.36 -15.59 8.69
CA ASP A 374 -4.33 -14.55 8.80
C ASP A 374 -4.55 -13.65 10.03
N THR A 375 -5.81 -13.27 10.29
CA THR A 375 -6.13 -12.24 11.31
C THR A 375 -6.65 -12.82 12.62
N HIS A 376 -7.00 -14.12 12.65
CA HIS A 376 -7.58 -14.78 13.82
C HIS A 376 -8.73 -13.99 14.52
N PRO A 377 -9.74 -13.48 13.79
CA PRO A 377 -10.69 -12.53 14.36
C PRO A 377 -11.68 -13.19 15.32
N GLN A 378 -12.11 -12.44 16.33
CA GLN A 378 -13.21 -12.82 17.23
C GLN A 378 -14.57 -12.32 16.74
N ILE A 379 -14.59 -11.27 15.92
CA ILE A 379 -15.80 -10.74 15.31
C ILE A 379 -15.59 -10.65 13.81
N VAL A 380 -16.57 -11.13 13.03
CA VAL A 380 -16.57 -11.00 11.57
C VAL A 380 -17.78 -10.18 11.16
N HIS A 381 -17.55 -9.12 10.41
CA HIS A 381 -18.58 -8.29 9.80
C HIS A 381 -18.54 -8.50 8.30
N PHE A 382 -19.64 -8.97 7.73
CA PHE A 382 -19.82 -9.07 6.30
C PHE A 382 -20.83 -8.01 5.84
N SER A 383 -20.45 -7.22 4.83
CA SER A 383 -21.33 -6.27 4.16
C SER A 383 -21.37 -6.57 2.65
N GLY A 384 -22.56 -6.70 2.10
CA GLY A 384 -22.73 -7.06 0.69
C GLY A 384 -24.14 -7.46 0.33
N HIS A 385 -24.31 -8.04 -0.85
CA HIS A 385 -25.62 -8.47 -1.32
C HIS A 385 -26.02 -9.84 -0.76
N GLY A 386 -27.33 -9.98 -0.51
CA GLY A 386 -27.95 -11.27 -0.23
C GLY A 386 -29.12 -11.50 -1.18
N THR A 387 -29.44 -12.77 -1.41
CA THR A 387 -30.56 -13.19 -2.26
C THR A 387 -31.76 -13.59 -1.41
N PRO A 388 -33.00 -13.61 -1.94
CA PRO A 388 -34.17 -14.10 -1.21
C PRO A 388 -34.07 -15.57 -0.75
N THR A 389 -33.17 -16.35 -1.35
CA THR A 389 -32.85 -17.73 -0.91
C THR A 389 -31.89 -17.78 0.28
N GLY A 390 -31.52 -16.60 0.80
CA GLY A 390 -30.51 -16.37 1.80
C GLY A 390 -29.11 -16.18 1.22
N ALA A 391 -28.76 -16.80 0.09
CA ALA A 391 -27.36 -16.86 -0.38
C ALA A 391 -26.68 -15.48 -0.38
N LEU A 392 -25.45 -15.40 0.14
CA LEU A 392 -24.64 -14.19 0.14
C LEU A 392 -23.82 -14.12 -1.14
N CYS A 393 -23.78 -12.96 -1.77
CA CYS A 393 -23.09 -12.74 -3.02
C CYS A 393 -21.64 -12.28 -2.77
N PHE A 394 -20.70 -13.05 -3.29
CA PHE A 394 -19.26 -12.75 -3.30
C PHE A 394 -18.78 -12.49 -4.72
N GLU A 395 -17.52 -12.13 -4.90
CA GLU A 395 -16.93 -12.01 -6.23
C GLU A 395 -16.36 -13.33 -6.75
N ASN A 396 -16.44 -13.50 -8.07
CA ASN A 396 -15.68 -14.50 -8.79
C ASN A 396 -14.38 -13.90 -9.37
N ARG A 397 -13.61 -14.70 -10.12
CA ARG A 397 -12.31 -14.28 -10.69
C ARG A 397 -12.40 -13.18 -11.75
N VAL A 398 -13.59 -12.92 -12.28
CA VAL A 398 -13.84 -11.89 -13.29
C VAL A 398 -14.64 -10.70 -12.72
N GLY A 399 -14.83 -10.63 -11.40
CA GLY A 399 -15.52 -9.53 -10.72
C GLY A 399 -17.05 -9.60 -10.75
N GLY A 400 -17.64 -10.72 -11.21
CA GLY A 400 -19.08 -10.93 -11.21
C GLY A 400 -19.59 -11.66 -9.97
N THR A 401 -20.90 -11.74 -9.82
CA THR A 401 -21.57 -12.32 -8.65
C THR A 401 -21.34 -13.83 -8.54
N HIS A 402 -20.99 -14.28 -7.33
CA HIS A 402 -20.86 -15.67 -6.93
C HIS A 402 -21.65 -15.93 -5.63
N PRO A 403 -22.83 -16.54 -5.70
CA PRO A 403 -23.64 -16.81 -4.51
C PRO A 403 -23.06 -17.98 -3.70
N ILE A 404 -22.91 -17.79 -2.39
CA ILE A 404 -22.57 -18.85 -1.43
C ILE A 404 -23.81 -19.25 -0.65
N THR A 405 -24.08 -20.56 -0.60
CA THR A 405 -25.24 -21.12 0.11
C THR A 405 -25.09 -21.03 1.63
N PRO A 406 -26.19 -21.02 2.39
CA PRO A 406 -26.15 -21.01 3.86
C PRO A 406 -25.29 -22.15 4.44
N ASP A 407 -25.43 -23.36 3.89
CA ASP A 407 -24.72 -24.55 4.38
C ASP A 407 -23.20 -24.47 4.17
N ALA A 408 -22.75 -23.92 3.02
CA ALA A 408 -21.34 -23.76 2.73
C ALA A 408 -20.67 -22.76 3.69
N LEU A 409 -21.35 -21.63 3.97
CA LEU A 409 -20.85 -20.62 4.91
C LEU A 409 -20.86 -21.12 6.35
N ALA A 410 -21.89 -21.87 6.76
CA ALA A 410 -21.94 -22.52 8.06
C ALA A 410 -20.82 -23.57 8.23
N ALA A 411 -20.54 -24.36 7.19
CA ALA A 411 -19.44 -25.32 7.20
C ALA A 411 -18.07 -24.64 7.35
N LEU A 412 -17.89 -23.45 6.74
CA LEU A 412 -16.70 -22.63 6.93
C LEU A 412 -16.58 -22.17 8.40
N PHE A 413 -17.58 -21.48 8.93
CA PHE A 413 -17.53 -20.96 10.30
C PHE A 413 -17.44 -22.05 11.37
N LYS A 414 -17.94 -23.26 11.09
CA LYS A 414 -17.72 -24.43 11.95
C LYS A 414 -16.23 -24.72 12.19
N GLN A 415 -15.37 -24.51 11.19
CA GLN A 415 -13.92 -24.72 11.34
C GLN A 415 -13.27 -23.67 12.26
N PHE A 416 -13.93 -22.53 12.45
CA PHE A 416 -13.42 -21.38 13.20
C PHE A 416 -14.23 -21.08 14.48
N SER A 417 -15.07 -22.01 14.95
CA SER A 417 -15.92 -21.81 16.14
C SER A 417 -15.15 -21.62 17.44
N GLY A 418 -13.92 -22.14 17.52
CA GLY A 418 -13.01 -21.89 18.65
C GLY A 418 -12.39 -20.49 18.68
N GLN A 419 -12.62 -19.68 17.64
CA GLN A 419 -11.98 -18.39 17.43
C GLN A 419 -13.01 -17.26 17.26
N VAL A 420 -13.95 -17.43 16.34
CA VAL A 420 -14.99 -16.44 16.04
C VAL A 420 -16.13 -16.58 17.05
N ASN A 421 -16.47 -15.50 17.72
CA ASN A 421 -17.52 -15.44 18.74
C ASN A 421 -18.76 -14.68 18.25
N CYS A 422 -18.60 -13.77 17.29
CA CYS A 422 -19.70 -13.00 16.71
C CYS A 422 -19.57 -12.86 15.19
N VAL A 423 -20.68 -13.03 14.47
CA VAL A 423 -20.77 -12.78 13.02
C VAL A 423 -21.91 -11.80 12.75
N ILE A 424 -21.67 -10.77 11.96
CA ILE A 424 -22.66 -9.78 11.52
C ILE A 424 -22.79 -9.90 10.01
N LEU A 425 -24.00 -10.12 9.51
CA LEU A 425 -24.31 -10.27 8.09
C LEU A 425 -25.20 -9.12 7.63
N ASN A 426 -24.58 -7.99 7.29
CA ASN A 426 -25.23 -6.83 6.68
C ASN A 426 -25.50 -7.09 5.20
N ALA A 427 -26.49 -7.93 4.94
CA ALA A 427 -26.95 -8.32 3.62
C ALA A 427 -28.44 -8.69 3.67
N CYS A 428 -29.19 -8.38 2.60
CA CYS A 428 -30.62 -8.69 2.53
C CYS A 428 -30.90 -10.18 2.76
N TYR A 429 -31.95 -10.49 3.53
CA TYR A 429 -32.40 -11.87 3.81
C TYR A 429 -31.35 -12.80 4.46
N SER A 430 -30.30 -12.25 5.07
CA SER A 430 -29.21 -13.02 5.69
C SER A 430 -29.59 -13.77 6.97
N GLU A 431 -30.83 -13.66 7.48
CA GLU A 431 -31.31 -14.42 8.64
C GLU A 431 -31.19 -15.95 8.43
N ILE A 432 -31.40 -16.44 7.19
CA ILE A 432 -31.28 -17.87 6.88
C ILE A 432 -29.84 -18.37 7.14
N GLN A 433 -28.84 -17.58 6.74
CA GLN A 433 -27.42 -17.80 6.99
C GLN A 433 -27.12 -17.68 8.47
N ALA A 434 -27.68 -16.66 9.13
CA ALA A 434 -27.48 -16.45 10.55
C ALA A 434 -27.93 -17.67 11.36
N LYS A 435 -29.08 -18.26 11.02
CA LYS A 435 -29.58 -19.52 11.63
C LYS A 435 -28.63 -20.70 11.39
N ALA A 436 -28.04 -20.79 10.20
CA ALA A 436 -27.11 -21.86 9.86
C ALA A 436 -25.76 -21.73 10.60
N ILE A 437 -25.20 -20.53 10.65
CA ILE A 437 -23.92 -20.23 11.32
C ILE A 437 -24.07 -20.30 12.86
N ALA A 438 -25.21 -19.87 13.41
CA ALA A 438 -25.48 -19.91 14.85
C ALA A 438 -25.53 -21.33 15.43
N LYS A 439 -25.51 -22.38 14.61
CA LYS A 439 -25.28 -23.76 15.08
C LYS A 439 -23.87 -23.97 15.64
N HIS A 440 -22.95 -23.06 15.35
CA HIS A 440 -21.52 -23.18 15.66
C HIS A 440 -20.89 -21.91 16.25
N ILE A 441 -21.50 -20.73 16.03
CA ILE A 441 -21.00 -19.44 16.52
C ILE A 441 -21.98 -18.87 17.54
N LYS A 442 -21.43 -18.38 18.67
CA LYS A 442 -22.21 -17.94 19.83
C LYS A 442 -23.23 -16.84 19.52
N TYR A 443 -22.84 -15.86 18.70
CA TYR A 443 -23.69 -14.74 18.30
C TYR A 443 -23.66 -14.54 16.79
N VAL A 444 -24.83 -14.53 16.15
CA VAL A 444 -24.94 -14.19 14.72
C VAL A 444 -26.06 -13.22 14.49
N ILE A 445 -25.77 -12.13 13.79
CA ILE A 445 -26.74 -11.09 13.45
C ILE A 445 -27.00 -11.16 11.95
N GLY A 446 -28.25 -11.30 11.55
CA GLY A 446 -28.67 -11.28 10.14
C GLY A 446 -29.95 -10.49 9.92
N MET A 447 -30.29 -10.25 8.66
CA MET A 447 -31.43 -9.45 8.25
C MET A 447 -32.58 -10.38 7.85
N ASN A 448 -33.75 -10.24 8.49
CA ASN A 448 -34.92 -11.07 8.20
C ASN A 448 -35.66 -10.69 6.90
N GLN A 449 -35.34 -9.53 6.34
CA GLN A 449 -35.89 -9.00 5.09
C GLN A 449 -34.84 -8.13 4.37
N GLU A 450 -35.25 -7.42 3.31
CA GLU A 450 -34.40 -6.40 2.68
C GLU A 450 -34.12 -5.25 3.66
N ILE A 451 -32.89 -4.75 3.63
CA ILE A 451 -32.46 -3.60 4.42
C ILE A 451 -31.90 -2.52 3.50
N GLY A 452 -32.29 -1.28 3.74
CA GLY A 452 -31.70 -0.13 3.06
C GLY A 452 -30.24 0.08 3.47
N ASP A 453 -29.41 0.48 2.51
CA ASP A 453 -27.97 0.77 2.70
C ASP A 453 -27.72 1.70 3.91
N LYS A 454 -28.54 2.76 4.05
CA LYS A 454 -28.45 3.67 5.20
C LYS A 454 -28.82 3.01 6.54
N ALA A 455 -29.81 2.12 6.56
CA ALA A 455 -30.20 1.40 7.77
C ALA A 455 -29.12 0.38 8.19
N ALA A 456 -28.45 -0.27 7.23
CA ALA A 456 -27.31 -1.14 7.50
C ALA A 456 -26.13 -0.37 8.13
N ILE A 457 -25.80 0.81 7.59
CA ILE A 457 -24.76 1.69 8.14
C ILE A 457 -25.13 2.19 9.54
N ASP A 458 -26.37 2.68 9.73
CA ASP A 458 -26.85 3.14 11.04
C ASP A 458 -26.79 2.02 12.09
N PHE A 459 -27.14 0.78 11.70
CA PHE A 459 -26.99 -0.38 12.56
C PHE A 459 -25.53 -0.61 12.98
N ALA A 460 -24.62 -0.62 12.01
CA ALA A 460 -23.19 -0.85 12.27
C ALA A 460 -22.61 0.22 13.19
N ILE A 461 -22.95 1.50 12.96
CA ILE A 461 -22.57 2.63 13.82
C ILE A 461 -22.99 2.38 15.27
N GLY A 462 -24.28 2.12 15.50
CA GLY A 462 -24.81 1.93 16.85
C GLY A 462 -24.19 0.69 17.54
N PHE A 463 -24.02 -0.39 16.78
CA PHE A 463 -23.42 -1.63 17.28
C PHE A 463 -21.98 -1.42 17.74
N TYR A 464 -21.11 -0.88 16.90
CA TYR A 464 -19.69 -0.72 17.25
C TYR A 464 -19.44 0.38 18.27
N GLN A 465 -20.28 1.43 18.26
CA GLN A 465 -20.24 2.45 19.32
C GLN A 465 -20.58 1.86 20.69
N ALA A 466 -21.62 1.03 20.79
CA ALA A 466 -21.96 0.32 22.02
C ALA A 466 -20.88 -0.66 22.46
N LEU A 467 -20.36 -1.44 21.52
CA LEU A 467 -19.33 -2.44 21.78
C LEU A 467 -18.05 -1.77 22.31
N GLY A 468 -17.57 -0.73 21.63
CA GLY A 468 -16.45 0.08 22.10
C GLY A 468 -16.76 0.86 23.38
N GLY A 469 -18.03 1.11 23.69
CA GLY A 469 -18.50 1.66 24.96
C GLY A 469 -18.42 0.67 26.13
N GLY A 470 -18.27 -0.63 25.85
CA GLY A 470 -18.19 -1.72 26.84
C GLY A 470 -19.51 -2.44 27.10
N LEU A 471 -20.50 -2.33 26.21
CA LEU A 471 -21.70 -3.17 26.26
C LEU A 471 -21.42 -4.58 25.73
N SER A 472 -22.24 -5.56 26.16
CA SER A 472 -22.19 -6.92 25.60
C SER A 472 -22.65 -6.92 24.14
N ILE A 473 -22.46 -8.04 23.43
CA ILE A 473 -22.95 -8.20 22.05
C ILE A 473 -24.47 -7.97 21.97
N GLU A 474 -25.23 -8.42 22.96
CA GLU A 474 -26.66 -8.15 23.07
C GLU A 474 -26.96 -6.66 23.26
N GLY A 475 -26.25 -5.98 24.16
CA GLY A 475 -26.42 -4.54 24.36
C GLY A 475 -26.03 -3.73 23.13
N ALA A 476 -25.00 -4.17 22.40
CA ALA A 476 -24.58 -3.58 21.14
C ALA A 476 -25.61 -3.78 20.02
N TYR A 477 -26.19 -4.98 19.94
CA TYR A 477 -27.29 -5.26 19.02
C TYR A 477 -28.51 -4.36 19.29
N GLU A 478 -28.93 -4.20 20.55
CA GLU A 478 -30.06 -3.32 20.88
C GLU A 478 -29.76 -1.85 20.56
N LEU A 479 -28.53 -1.36 20.84
CA LEU A 479 -28.18 0.01 20.47
C LEU A 479 -28.13 0.21 18.95
N GLY A 480 -27.66 -0.78 18.19
CA GLY A 480 -27.71 -0.77 16.72
C GLY A 480 -29.14 -0.62 16.20
N ARG A 481 -30.09 -1.34 16.78
CA ARG A 481 -31.52 -1.20 16.42
C ARG A 481 -32.07 0.18 16.77
N VAL A 482 -31.75 0.69 17.95
CA VAL A 482 -32.14 2.05 18.37
C VAL A 482 -31.57 3.11 17.42
N GLN A 483 -30.32 2.95 16.99
CA GLN A 483 -29.67 3.88 16.06
C GLN A 483 -30.39 3.91 14.70
N ILE A 484 -30.84 2.76 14.18
CA ILE A 484 -31.73 2.73 13.01
C ILE A 484 -33.04 3.45 13.33
N GLN A 485 -33.70 3.12 14.45
CA GLN A 485 -35.03 3.63 14.80
C GLN A 485 -35.08 5.17 14.90
N MET A 486 -33.97 5.80 15.30
CA MET A 486 -33.84 7.25 15.37
C MET A 486 -33.90 7.92 13.98
N ASN A 487 -33.56 7.19 12.91
CA ASN A 487 -33.40 7.72 11.57
C ASN A 487 -34.39 7.13 10.54
N ILE A 488 -34.72 5.83 10.66
CA ILE A 488 -35.41 5.02 9.64
C ILE A 488 -36.30 3.96 10.33
N PRO A 489 -37.53 3.70 9.84
CA PRO A 489 -38.42 2.67 10.38
C PRO A 489 -38.02 1.22 10.00
N GLU A 490 -36.73 0.89 9.94
CA GLU A 490 -36.19 -0.43 9.57
C GLU A 490 -35.51 -1.17 10.76
N HIS A 491 -35.66 -0.64 11.98
CA HIS A 491 -35.03 -1.15 13.22
C HIS A 491 -35.43 -2.58 13.65
N LEU A 492 -36.43 -3.17 13.00
CA LEU A 492 -36.87 -4.56 13.22
C LEU A 492 -36.22 -5.56 12.24
N THR A 493 -35.45 -5.06 11.26
CA THR A 493 -34.82 -5.89 10.22
C THR A 493 -33.62 -6.70 10.76
N PRO A 494 -32.69 -6.12 11.55
CA PRO A 494 -31.61 -6.90 12.16
C PRO A 494 -32.15 -7.84 13.24
N THR A 495 -31.70 -9.09 13.22
CA THR A 495 -32.10 -10.14 14.16
C THR A 495 -30.87 -10.82 14.74
N LEU A 496 -30.79 -10.88 16.08
CA LEU A 496 -29.74 -11.59 16.80
C LEU A 496 -30.15 -13.03 17.09
N ILE A 497 -29.30 -13.98 16.69
CA ILE A 497 -29.47 -15.41 16.91
C ILE A 497 -28.31 -15.91 17.75
N LYS A 498 -28.63 -16.65 18.83
CA LYS A 498 -27.63 -17.21 19.73
C LYS A 498 -27.46 -18.71 19.48
N GLU A 499 -26.25 -19.19 19.75
CA GLU A 499 -25.96 -20.62 19.76
C GLU A 499 -26.89 -21.36 20.74
N GLY A 500 -27.55 -22.41 20.26
CA GLY A 500 -28.53 -23.20 21.02
C GLY A 500 -29.99 -22.70 20.94
N SER A 501 -30.26 -21.46 20.50
CA SER A 501 -31.65 -20.98 20.31
C SER A 501 -32.36 -21.62 19.10
N VAL A 502 -31.59 -22.21 18.17
CA VAL A 502 -32.08 -22.84 16.93
C VAL A 502 -32.65 -24.25 17.17
N VAL A 503 -32.44 -24.84 18.35
CA VAL A 503 -32.87 -26.23 18.66
C VAL A 503 -34.38 -26.30 18.98
N ASN A 504 -35.05 -25.19 19.30
CA ASN A 504 -36.44 -25.22 19.79
C ASN A 504 -37.54 -25.03 18.73
N VAL A 505 -37.23 -24.96 17.42
CA VAL A 505 -38.29 -24.80 16.40
C VAL A 505 -38.70 -26.14 15.75
N ALA A 506 -37.90 -27.21 15.93
CA ALA A 506 -38.21 -28.53 15.38
C ALA A 506 -38.96 -29.48 16.36
N ALA A 507 -39.18 -29.06 17.61
CA ALA A 507 -39.79 -29.91 18.65
C ALA A 507 -41.22 -29.50 19.05
N GLN A 508 -41.89 -28.63 18.27
CA GLN A 508 -43.30 -28.25 18.50
C GLN A 508 -44.23 -28.53 17.29
N GLN A 509 -43.85 -29.46 16.41
CA GLN A 509 -44.75 -29.95 15.35
C GLN A 509 -44.94 -31.47 15.34
N ASN A 510 -44.58 -32.18 16.41
CA ASN A 510 -44.97 -33.58 16.61
C ASN A 510 -45.13 -33.86 18.11
N GLU A 511 -46.30 -33.54 18.66
CA GLU A 511 -46.97 -34.28 19.75
C GLU A 511 -48.35 -33.61 19.98
N ASP A 512 -49.38 -34.34 19.53
CA ASP A 512 -50.83 -34.28 19.83
C ASP A 512 -51.67 -33.00 19.60
#